data_AF-A0A098THD2-F1
#
_entry.id   AF-A0A098THD2-F1
#
_cell.length_a   1.000
_cell.length_b   1.000
_cell.length_c   1.000
_cell.angle_alpha   90.00
_cell.angle_beta   90.00
_cell.angle_gamma   90.00
#
_symmetry.space_group_name_H-M   'P 1'
#
loop_
_entity.id
_entity.type
_entity.pdbx_description
1 polymer ?
#
loop_
_entity_poly.entity_id
_entity_poly.type
_entity_poly.pdbx_seq_one_letter_code
_entity_poly.pdbx_strand_id
1 'polypeptide(L)'
;TREERAFERLDRINHAPDRLHTWQYQPFLTHYVNVHRLLSIAAASGLRLVDIPAGNLDELGSIRALPYDDYHELMAFTVEVLKYWQPKVLNLENANNLTKDFIGCTFEFFQTDFRSKNIKFWNKYREKPEMHGIYKKDPHLYLQVEDVKLYLPLNLAWMTTDTSYHNFGVETGIADSLSGLCILKSISKEREAVFTPIIIGVYNIFQQIEDASKRGERTLEIKHSW
;
A
#
# COMPACT_ATOMS: atom_id res chain seq x y z
N THR A 1 -14.39 -21.24 4.02
CA THR A 1 -13.50 -20.66 5.06
C THR A 1 -14.19 -19.49 5.74
N ARG A 2 -13.64 -18.98 6.87
CA ARG A 2 -14.20 -17.80 7.57
C ARG A 2 -14.20 -16.55 6.68
N GLU A 3 -13.21 -16.47 5.79
CA GLU A 3 -13.15 -15.56 4.66
C GLU A 3 -14.32 -15.77 3.69
N GLU A 4 -14.53 -16.97 3.14
CA GLU A 4 -15.65 -17.24 2.22
C GLU A 4 -17.02 -16.88 2.82
N ARG A 5 -17.22 -17.06 4.13
CA ARG A 5 -18.47 -16.66 4.82
C ARG A 5 -18.59 -15.15 5.05
N ALA A 6 -17.48 -14.45 5.25
CA ALA A 6 -17.46 -12.99 5.26
C ALA A 6 -17.73 -12.45 3.84
N PHE A 7 -17.19 -13.12 2.81
CA PHE A 7 -17.40 -12.82 1.40
C PHE A 7 -18.85 -13.06 0.96
N GLU A 8 -19.47 -14.20 1.30
CA GLU A 8 -20.89 -14.44 1.03
C GLU A 8 -21.81 -13.43 1.74
N ARG A 9 -21.37 -12.87 2.88
CA ARG A 9 -22.09 -11.78 3.56
C ARG A 9 -21.92 -10.45 2.84
N LEU A 10 -20.71 -10.15 2.34
CA LEU A 10 -20.42 -8.94 1.59
C LEU A 10 -21.14 -8.93 0.23
N ASP A 11 -21.20 -10.07 -0.47
CA ASP A 11 -21.99 -10.25 -1.70
C ASP A 11 -23.50 -10.07 -1.48
N ARG A 12 -24.00 -10.42 -0.28
CA ARG A 12 -25.43 -10.24 0.06
C ARG A 12 -25.77 -8.83 0.52
N ILE A 13 -24.81 -8.10 1.09
CA ILE A 13 -25.00 -6.73 1.59
C ILE A 13 -24.78 -5.68 0.49
N ASN A 14 -24.00 -6.00 -0.55
CA ASN A 14 -23.73 -5.11 -1.68
C ASN A 14 -24.37 -5.60 -2.97
N HIS A 15 -25.26 -4.79 -3.55
CA HIS A 15 -25.60 -4.87 -4.98
C HIS A 15 -24.44 -4.32 -5.84
N ALA A 16 -23.23 -4.87 -5.75
CA ALA A 16 -22.16 -4.64 -6.74
C ALA A 16 -20.97 -5.62 -6.55
N PRO A 17 -21.07 -6.85 -7.08
CA PRO A 17 -19.94 -7.75 -7.30
C PRO A 17 -18.89 -7.21 -8.29
N ASP A 18 -19.09 -6.04 -8.90
CA ASP A 18 -18.20 -5.45 -9.91
C ASP A 18 -16.91 -4.82 -9.35
N ARG A 19 -16.62 -4.97 -8.04
CA ARG A 19 -15.53 -4.27 -7.33
C ARG A 19 -14.55 -5.19 -6.60
N LEU A 20 -14.76 -6.50 -6.64
CA LEU A 20 -13.86 -7.49 -6.06
C LEU A 20 -13.13 -8.23 -7.17
N HIS A 21 -11.81 -8.09 -7.23
CA HIS A 21 -10.98 -8.82 -8.19
C HIS A 21 -9.73 -9.35 -7.51
N THR A 22 -9.05 -10.28 -8.17
CA THR A 22 -7.73 -10.72 -7.76
C THR A 22 -6.73 -9.66 -8.19
N TRP A 23 -6.03 -9.09 -7.22
CA TRP A 23 -4.93 -8.19 -7.50
C TRP A 23 -3.79 -8.96 -8.16
N GLN A 24 -3.34 -8.47 -9.30
CA GLN A 24 -2.17 -9.00 -9.98
C GLN A 24 -0.99 -8.09 -9.70
N TYR A 25 0.13 -8.70 -9.31
CA TYR A 25 1.37 -7.96 -9.16
C TYR A 25 1.70 -7.25 -10.48
N GLN A 26 1.79 -5.93 -10.40
CA GLN A 26 2.26 -5.08 -11.48
C GLN A 26 3.59 -4.44 -11.05
N PRO A 27 4.56 -4.28 -11.94
CA PRO A 27 5.82 -3.64 -11.58
C PRO A 27 5.57 -2.16 -11.27
N PHE A 28 5.66 -1.81 -9.99
CA PHE A 28 5.64 -0.45 -9.48
C PHE A 28 7.06 0.02 -9.15
N LEU A 29 7.29 1.33 -9.28
CA LEU A 29 8.40 1.96 -8.59
C LEU A 29 8.05 1.98 -7.10
N THR A 30 8.58 1.00 -6.35
CA THR A 30 8.28 0.86 -4.93
C THR A 30 8.86 2.03 -4.16
N HIS A 31 8.02 2.78 -3.46
CA HIS A 31 8.43 3.94 -2.66
C HIS A 31 8.29 3.68 -1.15
N TYR A 32 7.42 2.75 -0.78
CA TYR A 32 7.19 2.36 0.61
C TYR A 32 6.83 0.88 0.69
N VAL A 33 7.38 0.18 1.67
CA VAL A 33 7.11 -1.24 1.90
C VAL A 33 7.01 -1.58 3.38
N ASN A 34 5.84 -2.02 3.83
CA ASN A 34 5.65 -2.45 5.21
C ASN A 34 6.20 -3.85 5.43
N VAL A 35 7.49 -3.92 5.79
CA VAL A 35 8.24 -5.17 5.93
C VAL A 35 7.53 -6.13 6.88
N HIS A 36 7.17 -5.72 8.10
CA HIS A 36 6.50 -6.63 9.05
C HIS A 36 5.17 -7.15 8.52
N ARG A 37 4.41 -6.32 7.78
CA ARG A 37 3.16 -6.79 7.18
C ARG A 37 3.41 -7.80 6.08
N LEU A 38 4.44 -7.60 5.24
CA LEU A 38 4.84 -8.58 4.24
C LEU A 38 5.28 -9.90 4.87
N LEU A 39 6.05 -9.87 5.96
CA LEU A 39 6.43 -11.08 6.70
C LEU A 39 5.22 -11.85 7.20
N SER A 40 4.24 -11.14 7.79
CA SER A 40 2.99 -11.76 8.23
C SER A 40 2.19 -12.36 7.07
N ILE A 41 2.14 -11.68 5.92
CA ILE A 41 1.47 -12.17 4.71
C ILE A 41 2.18 -13.41 4.16
N ALA A 42 3.51 -13.38 4.09
CA ALA A 42 4.33 -14.50 3.62
C ALA A 42 4.10 -15.75 4.48
N ALA A 43 4.18 -15.58 5.80
CA ALA A 43 3.92 -16.65 6.75
C ALA A 43 2.49 -17.21 6.63
N ALA A 44 1.49 -16.35 6.50
CA ALA A 44 0.10 -16.76 6.30
C ALA A 44 -0.13 -17.47 4.96
N SER A 45 0.68 -17.16 3.96
CA SER A 45 0.64 -17.77 2.62
C SER A 45 1.44 -19.08 2.54
N GLY A 46 2.11 -19.48 3.63
CA GLY A 46 2.94 -20.69 3.67
C GLY A 46 4.33 -20.54 3.02
N LEU A 47 4.73 -19.31 2.67
CA LEU A 47 6.09 -19.02 2.24
C LEU A 47 7.02 -19.15 3.43
N ARG A 48 8.12 -19.90 3.26
CA ARG A 48 9.11 -20.08 4.32
C ARG A 48 10.12 -18.94 4.28
N LEU A 49 10.43 -18.39 5.44
CA LEU A 49 11.33 -17.25 5.66
C LEU A 49 12.82 -17.59 5.50
N VAL A 50 13.16 -18.57 4.64
CA VAL A 50 14.52 -19.15 4.62
C VAL A 50 15.58 -18.15 4.12
N ASP A 51 15.16 -17.06 3.48
CA ASP A 51 16.03 -16.16 2.71
C ASP A 51 15.86 -14.66 3.10
N ILE A 52 15.49 -14.36 4.35
CA ILE A 52 15.45 -12.95 4.81
C ILE A 52 16.78 -12.61 5.47
N PRO A 53 17.36 -11.42 5.18
CA PRO A 53 18.55 -10.95 5.85
C PRO A 53 18.44 -11.14 7.36
N ALA A 54 19.36 -11.90 7.94
CA ALA A 54 19.41 -12.22 9.35
C ALA A 54 19.83 -10.98 10.16
N GLY A 55 18.95 -9.99 10.22
CA GLY A 55 19.12 -8.76 10.97
C GLY A 55 17.87 -8.48 11.80
N ASN A 56 18.07 -7.95 13.00
CA ASN A 56 16.96 -7.47 13.80
C ASN A 56 16.31 -6.26 13.10
N LEU A 57 15.17 -6.47 12.44
CA LEU A 57 14.42 -5.41 11.74
C LEU A 57 14.04 -4.25 12.67
N ASP A 58 13.95 -4.49 13.97
CA ASP A 58 13.65 -3.43 14.95
C ASP A 58 14.88 -2.55 15.25
N GLU A 59 16.09 -3.11 15.13
CA GLU A 59 17.36 -2.37 15.20
C GLU A 59 17.67 -1.64 13.89
N LEU A 60 17.12 -2.11 12.77
CA LEU A 60 17.17 -1.42 11.49
C LEU A 60 16.34 -0.13 11.57
N GLY A 61 17.04 0.99 11.82
CA GLY A 61 16.42 2.31 11.83
C GLY A 61 15.65 2.61 10.53
N SER A 62 16.16 2.17 9.38
CA SER A 62 15.52 2.23 8.05
C SER A 62 15.87 1.03 7.20
N ILE A 63 14.99 0.67 6.26
CA ILE A 63 15.35 -0.24 5.16
C ILE A 63 16.45 0.33 4.25
N ARG A 64 16.60 1.66 4.18
CA ARG A 64 17.69 2.32 3.43
C ARG A 64 19.05 2.20 4.10
N ALA A 65 19.09 1.76 5.36
CA ALA A 65 20.33 1.52 6.09
C ALA A 65 20.87 0.11 5.87
N LEU A 66 20.13 -0.76 5.17
CA LEU A 66 20.59 -2.10 4.81
C LEU A 66 21.80 -2.02 3.87
N PRO A 67 22.78 -2.95 4.00
CA PRO A 67 23.73 -3.26 2.94
C PRO A 67 23.01 -3.52 1.62
N TYR A 68 23.69 -3.26 0.49
CA TYR A 68 23.06 -3.39 -0.84
C TYR A 68 22.53 -4.80 -1.12
N ASP A 69 23.25 -5.84 -0.68
CA ASP A 69 22.85 -7.23 -0.87
C ASP A 69 21.56 -7.53 -0.07
N ASP A 70 21.52 -7.16 1.21
CA ASP A 70 20.33 -7.33 2.06
C ASP A 70 19.12 -6.52 1.55
N TYR A 71 19.36 -5.30 1.06
CA TYR A 71 18.31 -4.48 0.44
C TYR A 71 17.77 -5.16 -0.83
N HIS A 72 18.65 -5.68 -1.68
CA HIS A 72 18.28 -6.41 -2.88
C HIS A 72 17.45 -7.66 -2.54
N GLU A 73 17.89 -8.45 -1.56
CA GLU A 73 17.15 -9.63 -1.07
C GLU A 73 15.77 -9.27 -0.53
N LEU A 74 15.66 -8.20 0.27
CA LEU A 74 14.37 -7.71 0.77
C LEU A 74 13.42 -7.32 -0.37
N MET A 75 13.93 -6.66 -1.40
CA MET A 75 13.11 -6.27 -2.56
C MET A 75 12.72 -7.49 -3.40
N ALA A 76 13.62 -8.46 -3.59
CA ALA A 76 13.32 -9.72 -4.27
C ALA A 76 12.24 -10.52 -3.52
N PHE A 77 12.38 -10.65 -2.20
CA PHE A 77 11.38 -11.25 -1.32
C PHE A 77 10.03 -10.54 -1.42
N THR A 78 10.02 -9.21 -1.41
CA THR A 78 8.80 -8.42 -1.58
C THR A 78 8.07 -8.77 -2.88
N VAL A 79 8.80 -8.87 -3.99
CA VAL A 79 8.24 -9.26 -5.30
C VAL A 79 7.67 -10.68 -5.26
N GLU A 80 8.39 -11.61 -4.64
CA GLU A 80 7.95 -13.02 -4.52
C GLU A 80 6.65 -13.14 -3.72
N VAL A 81 6.60 -12.51 -2.54
CA VAL A 81 5.40 -12.51 -1.69
C VAL A 81 4.20 -11.98 -2.45
N LEU A 82 4.35 -10.87 -3.16
CA LEU A 82 3.23 -10.25 -3.87
C LEU A 82 2.78 -11.05 -5.09
N LYS A 83 3.71 -11.70 -5.80
CA LYS A 83 3.38 -12.62 -6.91
C LYS A 83 2.64 -13.86 -6.44
N TYR A 84 2.98 -14.36 -5.25
CA TYR A 84 2.35 -15.56 -4.68
C TYR A 84 1.02 -15.27 -3.99
N TRP A 85 0.94 -14.16 -3.24
CA TRP A 85 -0.22 -13.85 -2.39
C TRP A 85 -1.49 -13.55 -3.18
N GLN A 86 -1.39 -12.79 -4.28
CA GLN A 86 -2.51 -12.43 -5.19
C GLN A 86 -3.86 -12.26 -4.47
N PRO A 87 -3.95 -11.30 -3.53
CA PRO A 87 -5.14 -11.16 -2.69
C PRO A 87 -6.36 -10.82 -3.54
N LYS A 88 -7.54 -11.22 -3.05
CA LYS A 88 -8.78 -10.57 -3.46
C LYS A 88 -8.81 -9.17 -2.85
N VAL A 89 -9.02 -8.16 -3.69
CA VAL A 89 -8.98 -6.76 -3.30
C VAL A 89 -10.26 -6.04 -3.65
N LEU A 90 -10.56 -5.03 -2.85
CA LEU A 90 -11.57 -4.02 -3.14
C LEU A 90 -10.90 -2.74 -3.60
N ASN A 91 -11.55 -1.99 -4.48
CA ASN A 91 -11.04 -0.70 -4.89
C ASN A 91 -11.28 0.38 -3.79
N LEU A 92 -10.25 1.15 -3.44
CA LEU A 92 -10.28 2.13 -2.36
C LEU A 92 -11.11 3.37 -2.72
N GLU A 93 -11.17 3.76 -4.00
CA GLU A 93 -12.02 4.84 -4.50
C GLU A 93 -13.52 4.53 -4.30
N ASN A 94 -13.85 3.26 -4.06
CA ASN A 94 -15.18 2.75 -3.81
C ASN A 94 -15.49 2.51 -2.32
N ALA A 95 -14.70 3.12 -1.42
CA ALA A 95 -14.80 2.99 0.04
C ALA A 95 -16.02 3.70 0.69
N ASN A 96 -16.98 4.19 -0.08
CA ASN A 96 -18.12 4.92 0.46
C ASN A 96 -19.03 4.06 1.36
N ASN A 97 -19.14 2.75 1.12
CA ASN A 97 -19.99 1.87 1.95
C ASN A 97 -19.21 1.11 3.02
N LEU A 98 -18.07 1.64 3.48
CA LEU A 98 -17.27 0.97 4.51
C LEU A 98 -18.05 0.82 5.83
N THR A 99 -18.09 -0.43 6.31
CA THR A 99 -18.59 -0.80 7.63
C THR A 99 -17.53 -1.60 8.39
N LYS A 100 -17.80 -1.93 9.65
CA LYS A 100 -16.90 -2.77 10.46
C LYS A 100 -16.73 -4.19 9.91
N ASP A 101 -17.64 -4.65 9.05
CA ASP A 101 -17.57 -6.00 8.46
C ASP A 101 -16.43 -6.13 7.43
N PHE A 102 -15.90 -5.00 6.93
CA PHE A 102 -14.75 -4.97 6.03
C PHE A 102 -13.40 -4.96 6.74
N ILE A 103 -13.37 -4.94 8.09
CA ILE A 103 -12.11 -4.94 8.82
C ILE A 103 -11.33 -6.22 8.49
N GLY A 104 -10.08 -6.05 8.07
CA GLY A 104 -9.22 -7.14 7.59
C GLY A 104 -9.25 -7.35 6.08
N CYS A 105 -10.19 -6.74 5.35
CA CYS A 105 -10.19 -6.77 3.89
C CYS A 105 -9.01 -5.96 3.32
N THR A 106 -8.48 -6.46 2.21
CA THR A 106 -7.43 -5.76 1.44
C THR A 106 -8.08 -4.85 0.41
N PHE A 107 -7.54 -3.65 0.28
CA PHE A 107 -7.94 -2.66 -0.69
C PHE A 107 -6.75 -2.32 -1.58
N GLU A 108 -7.02 -2.15 -2.87
CA GLU A 108 -6.09 -1.54 -3.81
C GLU A 108 -6.47 -0.08 -4.05
N PHE A 109 -5.49 0.70 -4.49
CA PHE A 109 -5.69 2.05 -4.99
C PHE A 109 -4.75 2.25 -6.18
N PHE A 110 -5.20 2.96 -7.20
CA PHE A 110 -4.49 3.09 -8.48
C PHE A 110 -4.51 4.52 -8.97
N GLN A 111 -3.32 5.09 -9.18
CA GLN A 111 -3.12 6.49 -9.56
C GLN A 111 -3.96 7.46 -8.71
N THR A 112 -3.92 7.24 -7.40
CA THR A 112 -4.74 7.95 -6.43
C THR A 112 -3.95 9.08 -5.79
N ASP A 113 -4.56 10.26 -5.74
CA ASP A 113 -4.01 11.42 -5.05
C ASP A 113 -4.37 11.40 -3.58
N PHE A 114 -3.34 11.54 -2.74
CA PHE A 114 -3.51 11.70 -1.31
C PHE A 114 -3.03 13.08 -0.86
N ARG A 115 -3.60 13.54 0.24
CA ARG A 115 -2.98 14.58 1.04
C ARG A 115 -2.03 13.95 2.03
N SER A 116 -0.89 14.59 2.28
CA SER A 116 0.06 14.15 3.30
C SER A 116 0.02 15.06 4.52
N LYS A 117 0.29 14.50 5.69
CA LYS A 117 0.41 15.26 6.93
C LYS A 117 1.45 14.62 7.85
N ASN A 118 2.21 15.48 8.54
CA ASN A 118 3.29 15.10 9.45
C ASN A 118 4.41 14.26 8.80
N ILE A 119 4.47 14.17 7.47
CA ILE A 119 5.57 13.52 6.75
C ILE A 119 6.72 14.52 6.67
N LYS A 120 7.83 14.21 7.34
CA LYS A 120 9.05 15.02 7.32
C LYS A 120 10.14 14.24 6.61
N PHE A 121 10.99 14.94 5.86
CA PHE A 121 12.19 14.32 5.33
C PHE A 121 13.07 13.80 6.47
N TRP A 122 13.37 12.51 6.40
CA TRP A 122 14.20 11.82 7.37
C TRP A 122 15.39 11.18 6.66
N ASN A 123 16.61 11.53 7.08
CA ASN A 123 17.82 10.85 6.65
C ASN A 123 18.39 10.03 7.83
N LYS A 124 19.29 9.09 7.52
CA LYS A 124 19.93 8.23 8.53
C LYS A 124 20.72 8.96 9.63
N TYR A 125 20.94 10.27 9.47
CA TYR A 125 21.63 11.13 10.43
C TYR A 125 20.68 11.93 11.33
N ARG A 126 19.36 11.82 11.12
CA ARG A 126 18.32 12.47 11.92
C ARG A 126 17.68 11.46 12.86
N GLU A 127 17.12 11.96 13.96
CA GLU A 127 16.32 11.16 14.89
C GLU A 127 15.20 10.42 14.17
N LYS A 128 15.01 9.15 14.52
CA LYS A 128 13.99 8.27 13.95
C LYS A 128 12.62 8.94 14.13
N PRO A 129 11.79 9.05 13.08
CA PRO A 129 10.47 9.63 13.21
C PRO A 129 9.64 8.79 14.17
N GLU A 130 9.18 9.42 15.25
CA GLU A 130 8.43 8.76 16.30
C GLU A 130 7.02 8.41 15.85
N MET A 131 6.67 7.14 15.96
CA MET A 131 5.29 6.65 15.84
C MET A 131 4.67 6.65 17.23
N HIS A 132 3.61 7.44 17.42
CA HIS A 132 2.92 7.62 18.68
C HIS A 132 1.71 6.67 18.82
N GLY A 133 1.35 5.95 17.75
CA GLY A 133 0.18 5.09 17.69
C GLY A 133 -1.13 5.87 17.56
N ILE A 134 -1.06 7.18 17.34
CA ILE A 134 -2.20 8.06 17.12
C ILE A 134 -2.12 8.52 15.67
N TYR A 135 -2.91 7.89 14.79
CA TYR A 135 -2.80 8.07 13.35
C TYR A 135 -2.86 9.54 12.87
N LYS A 136 -3.57 10.43 13.56
CA LYS A 136 -3.63 11.87 13.23
C LYS A 136 -2.36 12.66 13.60
N LYS A 137 -1.56 12.13 14.52
CA LYS A 137 -0.28 12.72 14.98
C LYS A 137 0.91 12.10 14.27
N ASP A 138 0.79 10.83 13.89
CA ASP A 138 1.81 10.12 13.13
C ASP A 138 1.92 10.66 11.69
N PRO A 139 3.05 10.45 11.00
CA PRO A 139 3.14 10.67 9.55
C PRO A 139 2.08 9.83 8.83
N HIS A 140 1.29 10.42 7.95
CA HIS A 140 0.24 9.69 7.23
C HIS A 140 -0.13 10.34 5.90
N LEU A 141 -0.71 9.51 5.04
CA LEU A 141 -1.54 9.95 3.93
C LEU A 141 -3.01 9.94 4.35
N TYR A 142 -3.80 10.81 3.75
CA TYR A 142 -5.24 10.80 3.90
C TYR A 142 -5.96 11.23 2.62
N LEU A 143 -7.17 10.70 2.47
CA LEU A 143 -8.08 10.98 1.36
C LEU A 143 -9.50 11.01 1.91
N GLN A 144 -10.36 11.85 1.32
CA GLN A 144 -11.79 11.83 1.56
C GLN A 144 -12.46 11.11 0.38
N VAL A 145 -13.21 10.04 0.66
CA VAL A 145 -14.04 9.34 -0.34
C VAL A 145 -15.48 9.50 0.11
N GLU A 146 -16.23 10.35 -0.59
CA GLU A 146 -17.58 10.79 -0.19
C GLU A 146 -17.59 11.30 1.27
N ASP A 147 -18.29 10.63 2.18
CA ASP A 147 -18.38 10.98 3.61
C ASP A 147 -17.37 10.22 4.49
N VAL A 148 -16.53 9.35 3.90
CA VAL A 148 -15.52 8.57 4.63
C VAL A 148 -14.14 9.21 4.52
N LYS A 149 -13.51 9.46 5.66
CA LYS A 149 -12.13 9.94 5.72
C LYS A 149 -11.17 8.79 5.97
N LEU A 150 -10.30 8.53 4.99
CA LEU A 150 -9.34 7.44 5.01
C LEU A 150 -7.98 7.93 5.50
N TYR A 151 -7.31 7.15 6.34
CA TYR A 151 -5.98 7.44 6.88
C TYR A 151 -5.05 6.25 6.65
N LEU A 152 -3.87 6.50 6.08
CA LEU A 152 -2.79 5.53 5.91
C LEU A 152 -1.55 6.03 6.69
N PRO A 153 -1.40 5.64 7.97
CA PRO A 153 -0.18 5.93 8.73
C PRO A 153 1.04 5.29 8.08
N LEU A 154 2.14 6.04 8.03
CA LEU A 154 3.39 5.66 7.40
C LEU A 154 4.53 5.69 8.43
N ASN A 155 5.13 4.54 8.66
CA ASN A 155 6.44 4.49 9.28
C ASN A 155 7.51 4.87 8.26
N LEU A 156 8.09 6.06 8.37
CA LEU A 156 9.08 6.57 7.39
C LEU A 156 10.37 5.74 7.36
N ALA A 157 10.61 4.86 8.34
CA ALA A 157 11.68 3.86 8.30
C ALA A 157 11.61 2.93 7.06
N TRP A 158 10.40 2.76 6.52
CA TRP A 158 10.04 1.81 5.49
C TRP A 158 9.93 2.43 4.09
N MET A 159 10.40 3.67 3.93
CA MET A 159 10.60 4.25 2.60
C MET A 159 11.83 3.65 1.94
N THR A 160 11.73 3.31 0.66
CA THR A 160 12.74 2.55 -0.09
C THR A 160 13.92 3.41 -0.54
N THR A 161 13.71 4.70 -0.81
CA THR A 161 14.76 5.63 -1.24
C THR A 161 14.58 7.03 -0.62
N ASP A 162 15.66 7.81 -0.57
CA ASP A 162 15.63 9.22 -0.15
C ASP A 162 14.76 10.07 -1.10
N THR A 163 14.71 9.71 -2.37
CA THR A 163 13.89 10.38 -3.39
C THR A 163 12.40 10.06 -3.25
N SER A 164 12.04 8.94 -2.62
CA SER A 164 10.65 8.53 -2.42
C SER A 164 9.88 9.52 -1.55
N TYR A 165 10.55 10.25 -0.66
CA TYR A 165 9.93 11.29 0.18
C TYR A 165 9.21 12.37 -0.63
N HIS A 166 9.73 12.72 -1.82
CA HIS A 166 9.09 13.68 -2.70
C HIS A 166 7.69 13.21 -3.12
N ASN A 167 7.57 11.91 -3.44
CA ASN A 167 6.32 11.29 -3.91
C ASN A 167 5.25 11.22 -2.80
N PHE A 168 5.65 11.37 -1.53
CA PHE A 168 4.74 11.45 -0.39
C PHE A 168 4.40 12.90 0.00
N GLY A 169 4.68 13.88 -0.86
CA GLY A 169 4.24 15.26 -0.67
C GLY A 169 4.88 15.97 0.50
N VAL A 170 6.16 15.68 0.80
CA VAL A 170 6.86 16.32 1.93
C VAL A 170 6.89 17.85 1.80
N GLU A 171 6.98 18.39 0.59
CA GLU A 171 7.02 19.84 0.35
C GLU A 171 5.63 20.44 0.05
N THR A 172 4.82 19.72 -0.71
CA THR A 172 3.56 20.23 -1.27
C THR A 172 2.34 19.90 -0.41
N GLY A 173 2.45 18.92 0.50
CA GLY A 173 1.30 18.32 1.19
C GLY A 173 0.45 17.42 0.29
N ILE A 174 0.91 17.13 -0.94
CA ILE A 174 0.20 16.32 -1.95
C ILE A 174 1.09 15.18 -2.39
N ALA A 175 0.59 13.96 -2.24
CA ALA A 175 1.21 12.74 -2.72
C ALA A 175 0.40 12.26 -3.94
N ASP A 176 0.91 12.56 -5.13
CA ASP A 176 0.21 12.45 -6.40
C ASP A 176 0.39 11.06 -7.02
N SER A 177 -0.69 10.55 -7.64
CA SER A 177 -0.65 9.38 -8.52
C SER A 177 -0.07 8.10 -7.88
N LEU A 178 -0.32 7.92 -6.58
CA LEU A 178 0.16 6.75 -5.85
C LEU A 178 -0.69 5.51 -6.16
N SER A 179 -0.04 4.35 -6.18
CA SER A 179 -0.70 3.06 -6.35
C SER A 179 -0.20 2.05 -5.32
N GLY A 180 -1.03 1.10 -4.91
CA GLY A 180 -0.61 0.11 -3.93
C GLY A 180 -1.73 -0.67 -3.27
N LEU A 181 -1.36 -1.30 -2.15
CA LEU A 181 -2.25 -2.15 -1.34
C LEU A 181 -2.26 -1.70 0.11
N CYS A 182 -3.44 -1.77 0.73
CA CYS A 182 -3.62 -1.51 2.15
C CYS A 182 -4.69 -2.41 2.74
N ILE A 183 -4.69 -2.58 4.06
CA ILE A 183 -5.69 -3.38 4.79
C ILE A 183 -6.49 -2.48 5.71
N LEU A 184 -7.83 -2.59 5.69
CA LEU A 184 -8.68 -1.86 6.61
C LEU A 184 -8.47 -2.38 8.05
N LYS A 185 -8.00 -1.53 8.95
CA LYS A 185 -7.76 -1.87 10.35
C LYS A 185 -8.94 -1.52 11.25
N SER A 186 -9.58 -0.38 11.01
CA SER A 186 -10.68 0.11 11.84
C SER A 186 -11.48 1.17 11.13
N ILE A 187 -12.77 1.31 11.49
CA ILE A 187 -13.62 2.43 11.11
C ILE A 187 -14.38 2.96 12.34
N SER A 188 -14.36 4.27 12.54
CA SER A 188 -15.04 4.96 13.65
C SER A 188 -16.52 5.23 13.35
N LYS A 189 -17.26 5.74 14.34
CA LYS A 189 -18.66 6.15 14.15
C LYS A 189 -18.76 7.42 13.30
N GLU A 190 -17.73 8.25 13.34
CA GLU A 190 -17.56 9.50 12.59
C GLU A 190 -17.05 9.26 11.17
N ARG A 191 -17.12 8.02 10.68
CA ARG A 191 -16.71 7.62 9.31
C ARG A 191 -15.23 7.89 9.03
N GLU A 192 -14.39 7.78 10.06
CA GLU A 192 -12.93 7.78 9.89
C GLU A 192 -12.42 6.34 9.81
N ALA A 193 -11.81 5.97 8.69
CA ALA A 193 -11.23 4.66 8.46
C ALA A 193 -9.70 4.73 8.49
N VAL A 194 -9.09 3.79 9.20
CA VAL A 194 -7.63 3.66 9.30
C VAL A 194 -7.20 2.39 8.59
N PHE A 195 -6.27 2.55 7.67
CA PHE A 195 -5.69 1.49 6.87
C PHE A 195 -4.24 1.26 7.27
N THR A 196 -3.79 0.02 7.11
CA THR A 196 -2.36 -0.32 7.18
C THR A 196 -1.85 -0.48 5.76
N PRO A 197 -0.99 0.42 5.26
CA PRO A 197 -0.38 0.23 3.95
C PRO A 197 0.55 -1.00 3.98
N ILE A 198 0.48 -1.79 2.92
CA ILE A 198 1.39 -2.92 2.67
C ILE A 198 2.51 -2.44 1.75
N ILE A 199 2.13 -1.84 0.63
CA ILE A 199 3.05 -1.35 -0.36
C ILE A 199 2.48 -0.12 -1.05
N ILE A 200 3.33 0.85 -1.36
CA ILE A 200 2.98 2.05 -2.10
C ILE A 200 4.09 2.34 -3.10
N GLY A 201 3.71 2.68 -4.32
CA GLY A 201 4.62 3.07 -5.37
C GLY A 201 3.96 4.00 -6.38
N VAL A 202 4.70 4.34 -7.42
CA VAL A 202 4.16 4.97 -8.62
C VAL A 202 4.08 3.91 -9.70
N TYR A 203 2.99 3.95 -10.46
CA TYR A 203 2.75 3.01 -11.54
C TYR A 203 3.71 3.27 -12.72
N ASN A 204 4.35 2.23 -13.25
CA ASN A 204 5.25 2.39 -14.40
C ASN A 204 4.47 2.36 -15.72
N ILE A 205 4.22 3.54 -16.30
CA ILE A 205 3.43 3.71 -17.52
C ILE A 205 4.00 2.96 -18.73
N PHE A 206 5.31 2.74 -18.82
CA PHE A 206 5.92 2.01 -19.93
C PHE A 206 5.54 0.54 -19.93
N GLN A 207 5.38 -0.06 -18.74
CA GLN A 207 4.89 -1.44 -18.66
C GLN A 207 3.44 -1.55 -19.13
N GLN A 208 2.61 -0.55 -18.85
CA GLN A 208 1.21 -0.52 -19.31
C GLN A 208 1.13 -0.54 -20.85
N ILE A 209 2.00 0.23 -21.51
CA ILE A 209 2.11 0.26 -22.97
C ILE A 209 2.54 -1.11 -23.49
N GLU A 210 3.52 -1.74 -22.86
CA GLU A 210 3.96 -3.09 -23.25
C GLU A 210 2.86 -4.15 -23.06
N ASP A 211 2.13 -4.11 -21.94
CA ASP A 211 1.09 -5.09 -21.62
C ASP A 211 -0.16 -4.89 -22.49
N ALA A 212 -0.52 -3.65 -22.83
CA ALA A 212 -1.55 -3.34 -23.83
C ALA A 212 -1.15 -3.83 -25.23
N SER A 213 0.11 -3.59 -25.63
CA SER A 213 0.67 -4.06 -26.90
C SER A 213 0.65 -5.60 -27.00
N LYS A 214 1.05 -6.31 -25.93
CA LYS A 214 1.00 -7.79 -25.86
C LYS A 214 -0.43 -8.35 -25.91
N ARG A 215 -1.43 -7.59 -25.47
CA ARG A 215 -2.86 -7.96 -25.53
C ARG A 215 -3.53 -7.62 -26.87
N GLY A 216 -2.80 -7.00 -27.81
CA GLY A 216 -3.35 -6.58 -29.10
C GLY A 216 -4.28 -5.37 -29.01
N GLU A 217 -4.28 -4.67 -27.87
CA GLU A 217 -5.03 -3.43 -27.67
C GLU A 217 -4.26 -2.29 -28.36
N ARG A 218 -4.82 -1.76 -29.45
CA ARG A 218 -4.22 -0.60 -30.15
C ARG A 218 -4.34 0.64 -29.26
N THR A 219 -3.18 1.09 -28.78
CA THR A 219 -2.86 2.43 -28.28
C THR A 219 -3.81 2.97 -27.21
N LEU A 220 -3.36 2.95 -25.95
CA LEU A 220 -3.95 3.73 -24.87
C LEU A 220 -3.94 5.21 -25.27
N GLU A 221 -5.11 5.79 -25.56
CA GLU A 221 -5.28 7.24 -25.58
C GLU A 221 -5.06 7.75 -24.16
N ILE A 222 -3.84 8.21 -23.88
CA ILE A 222 -3.56 8.96 -22.64
C ILE A 222 -4.29 10.30 -22.79
N LYS A 223 -5.51 10.38 -22.24
CA LYS A 223 -6.23 11.64 -22.11
C LYS A 223 -5.54 12.50 -21.06
N HIS A 224 -4.62 13.35 -21.53
CA HIS A 224 -4.10 14.45 -20.73
C HIS A 224 -5.25 15.41 -20.39
N SER A 225 -5.66 15.42 -19.12
CA SER A 225 -6.45 16.51 -18.56
C SER A 225 -5.45 17.43 -17.85
N TRP A 226 -5.21 18.60 -18.43
CA TRP A 226 -4.39 19.67 -17.86
C TRP A 226 -5.13 20.37 -16.71
#